data_AF-L0MES1-F1
#
_entry.id   AF-L0MES1-F1
#
_cell.length_a   1.000
_cell.length_b   1.000
_cell.length_c   1.000
_cell.angle_alpha   90.00
_cell.angle_beta   90.00
_cell.angle_gamma   90.00
#
_symmetry.space_group_name_H-M   'P 1'
#
loop_
_entity.id
_entity.type
_entity.pdbx_description
1 polymer ?
#
loop_
_entity_poly.entity_id
_entity_poly.type
_entity_poly.pdbx_seq_one_letter_code
_entity_poly.pdbx_strand_id
1 'polypeptide(L)'
;MPVARIVASYTEHEQDTITLLCGVDDENQIRQGEWFGVVKNDDGRGDESNYPFTLHVDYQKNSFYLDYGYDDANDRQLQTTDIQQRALEENGQFTIFDEEEGEEFTYRIRSIHLYD
;
A
#
# COMPACT_ATOMS: atom_id res chain seq x y z
N MET A 1 12.22 13.15 -11.36
CA MET A 1 11.15 12.13 -11.47
C MET A 1 10.57 12.02 -10.09
N PRO A 2 9.31 12.40 -9.91
CA PRO A 2 8.84 12.66 -8.56
C PRO A 2 8.65 11.36 -7.78
N VAL A 3 9.05 11.40 -6.51
CA VAL A 3 8.64 10.39 -5.53
C VAL A 3 7.30 10.85 -4.95
N ALA A 4 6.31 9.98 -4.91
CA ALA A 4 5.03 10.23 -4.28
C ALA A 4 5.01 9.63 -2.87
N ARG A 5 4.55 10.41 -1.89
CA ARG A 5 4.03 9.90 -0.62
C ARG A 5 2.52 9.87 -0.69
N ILE A 6 1.97 8.67 -0.75
CA ILE A 6 0.53 8.40 -0.71
C ILE A 6 0.17 8.09 0.73
N VAL A 7 -0.87 8.75 1.24
CA VAL A 7 -1.48 8.41 2.54
C VAL A 7 -2.92 8.05 2.28
N ALA A 8 -3.32 6.84 2.66
CA ALA A 8 -4.69 6.36 2.54
C ALA A 8 -5.19 5.83 3.88
N SER A 9 -6.50 5.92 4.11
CA SER A 9 -7.14 5.40 5.32
C SER A 9 -8.00 4.20 4.98
N TYR A 10 -8.06 3.22 5.87
CA TYR A 10 -9.02 2.14 5.76
C TYR A 10 -10.45 2.70 5.84
N THR A 11 -11.36 2.19 5.00
CA THR A 11 -12.72 2.75 4.89
C THR A 11 -13.64 2.37 6.04
N GLU A 12 -13.38 1.25 6.73
CA GLU A 12 -14.20 0.83 7.88
C GLU A 12 -13.67 1.37 9.21
N HIS A 13 -12.37 1.67 9.28
CA HIS A 13 -11.72 2.27 10.45
C HIS A 13 -10.76 3.39 10.00
N GLU A 14 -11.22 4.63 9.95
CA GLU A 14 -10.46 5.73 9.34
C GLU A 14 -9.17 6.12 10.09
N GLN A 15 -9.00 5.65 11.33
CA GLN A 15 -7.76 5.80 12.09
C GLN A 15 -6.65 4.89 11.57
N ASP A 16 -6.99 3.77 10.92
CA ASP A 16 -6.02 2.87 10.32
C ASP A 16 -5.58 3.45 8.98
N THR A 17 -4.26 3.57 8.81
CA THR A 17 -3.69 4.25 7.65
C THR A 17 -2.58 3.44 7.02
N ILE A 18 -2.46 3.58 5.72
CA ILE A 18 -1.35 3.08 4.94
C ILE A 18 -0.61 4.27 4.33
N THR A 19 0.70 4.29 4.50
CA THR A 19 1.59 5.25 3.85
C THR A 19 2.51 4.51 2.90
N LEU A 20 2.55 4.94 1.64
CA LEU A 20 3.39 4.37 0.59
C LEU A 20 4.29 5.44 -0.01
N LEU A 21 5.57 5.13 -0.14
CA LEU A 21 6.59 5.94 -0.82
C LEU A 21 6.99 5.25 -2.12
N CYS A 22 6.51 5.75 -3.25
CA CYS A 22 6.73 5.14 -4.55
C CYS A 22 7.07 6.16 -5.64
N GLY A 23 7.86 5.75 -6.63
CA GLY A 23 8.04 6.53 -7.86
C GLY A 23 6.80 6.46 -8.73
N VAL A 24 6.41 7.61 -9.27
CA VAL A 24 5.28 7.72 -10.21
C VAL A 24 5.74 8.23 -11.57
N ASP A 25 4.97 7.92 -12.62
CA ASP A 25 5.18 8.47 -13.96
C ASP A 25 4.35 9.73 -14.23
N ASP A 26 4.42 10.25 -15.45
CA ASP A 26 3.72 11.46 -15.88
C ASP A 26 2.18 11.28 -15.94
N GLU A 27 1.68 10.04 -15.83
CA GLU A 27 0.26 9.70 -15.76
C GLU A 27 -0.22 9.42 -14.33
N ASN A 28 0.60 9.75 -13.32
CA ASN A 28 0.37 9.44 -11.90
C ASN A 28 0.17 7.94 -11.62
N GLN A 29 0.78 7.06 -12.41
CA GLN A 29 0.79 5.63 -12.13
C GLN A 29 2.06 5.26 -11.37
N ILE A 30 1.92 4.30 -10.44
CA ILE A 30 3.06 3.72 -9.73
C ILE A 30 3.96 3.02 -10.75
N ARG A 31 5.27 3.25 -10.69
CA ARG A 31 6.25 2.63 -11.60
C ARG A 31 6.75 1.28 -11.10
N GLN A 32 7.42 0.55 -12.00
CA GLN A 32 8.11 -0.68 -11.67
C GLN A 32 9.21 -0.46 -10.63
N GLY A 33 9.29 -1.35 -9.67
CA GLY A 33 10.32 -1.33 -8.63
C GLY A 33 9.85 -1.99 -7.35
N GLU A 34 10.62 -1.74 -6.29
CA GLU A 34 10.29 -2.09 -4.92
C GLU A 34 10.16 -0.78 -4.15
N TRP A 35 9.03 -0.61 -3.47
CA TRP A 35 8.66 0.64 -2.81
C TRP A 35 8.38 0.40 -1.34
N PHE A 36 8.71 1.35 -0.48
CA PHE A 36 8.53 1.18 0.96
C PHE A 36 7.19 1.74 1.41
N GLY A 37 6.55 1.05 2.34
CA GLY A 37 5.39 1.57 3.02
C GLY A 37 5.27 1.09 4.45
N VAL A 38 4.27 1.63 5.13
CA VAL A 38 3.91 1.26 6.50
C VAL A 38 2.40 1.25 6.62
N VAL A 39 1.87 0.17 7.21
CA VAL A 39 0.50 0.11 7.72
C VAL A 39 0.55 0.49 9.18
N LYS A 40 -0.33 1.40 9.58
CA LYS A 40 -0.54 1.82 10.96
C LYS A 40 -1.96 1.44 11.35
N ASN A 41 -2.06 0.60 12.37
CA ASN A 41 -3.33 0.23 12.99
C ASN A 41 -3.44 0.94 14.34
N ASP A 42 -4.53 1.66 14.55
CA ASP A 42 -4.85 2.29 15.84
C ASP A 42 -5.85 1.40 16.57
N ASP A 43 -5.37 0.65 17.57
CA ASP A 43 -6.23 -0.23 18.36
C ASP A 43 -7.09 0.53 19.40
N GLY A 44 -7.02 1.87 19.41
CA GLY A 44 -7.77 2.75 20.30
C GLY A 44 -7.29 2.70 21.76
N ARG A 45 -6.20 1.98 22.06
CA ARG A 45 -5.64 1.82 23.41
C ARG A 45 -4.35 2.62 23.63
N GLY A 46 -3.88 3.30 22.60
CA GLY A 46 -2.69 4.16 22.65
C GLY A 46 -1.39 3.45 22.26
N ASP A 47 -1.45 2.16 21.90
CA ASP A 47 -0.33 1.42 21.32
C ASP A 47 -0.48 1.41 19.79
N GLU A 48 0.19 2.33 19.12
CA GLU A 48 0.22 2.38 17.65
C GLU A 48 1.10 1.23 17.12
N SER A 49 0.49 0.30 16.40
CA SER A 49 1.24 -0.78 15.74
C SER A 49 1.57 -0.37 14.32
N ASN A 50 2.86 -0.31 14.01
CA ASN A 50 3.38 0.05 12.69
C ASN A 50 4.02 -1.17 12.04
N TYR A 51 3.47 -1.60 10.91
CA TYR A 51 3.91 -2.75 10.15
C TYR A 51 4.57 -2.28 8.85
N PRO A 52 5.91 -2.27 8.76
CA PRO A 52 6.59 -1.91 7.53
C PRO A 52 6.35 -3.00 6.47
N PHE A 53 6.25 -2.58 5.21
CA PHE A 53 6.19 -3.49 4.07
C PHE A 53 6.98 -2.96 2.88
N THR A 54 7.32 -3.86 1.97
CA THR A 54 7.75 -3.51 0.61
C THR A 54 6.64 -3.83 -0.38
N LEU A 55 6.23 -2.84 -1.17
CA LEU A 55 5.37 -3.05 -2.33
C LEU A 55 6.26 -3.50 -3.49
N HIS A 56 6.01 -4.71 -3.97
CA HIS A 56 6.67 -5.24 -5.17
C HIS A 56 5.74 -5.11 -6.38
N VAL A 57 6.32 -4.63 -7.48
CA VAL A 57 5.61 -4.41 -8.73
C VAL A 57 6.14 -5.34 -9.82
N ASP A 58 5.39 -6.39 -10.15
CA ASP A 58 5.71 -7.32 -11.25
C ASP A 58 4.74 -7.13 -12.44
N TYR A 59 5.15 -6.33 -13.43
CA TYR A 59 4.38 -6.12 -14.65
C TYR A 59 4.35 -7.32 -15.60
N GLN A 60 5.27 -8.29 -15.49
CA GLN A 60 5.22 -9.47 -16.34
C GLN A 60 4.03 -10.36 -15.95
N LYS A 61 3.70 -10.37 -14.67
CA LYS A 61 2.57 -11.10 -14.10
C LYS A 61 1.35 -10.21 -13.82
N ASN A 62 1.51 -8.90 -13.99
CA ASN A 62 0.52 -7.89 -13.59
C ASN A 62 0.08 -8.08 -12.12
N SER A 63 1.05 -8.37 -11.25
CA SER A 63 0.82 -8.70 -9.84
C SER A 63 1.54 -7.70 -8.94
N PHE A 64 0.83 -7.23 -7.93
CA PHE A 64 1.28 -6.23 -6.98
C PHE A 64 1.02 -6.79 -5.60
N TYR A 65 2.04 -6.81 -4.77
CA TYR A 65 1.94 -7.39 -3.45
C TYR A 65 2.70 -6.59 -2.41
N LEU A 66 2.11 -6.48 -1.23
CA LEU A 66 2.74 -6.00 -0.02
C LEU A 66 3.43 -7.20 0.64
N ASP A 67 4.75 -7.11 0.77
CA ASP A 67 5.59 -8.07 1.48
C ASP A 67 5.97 -7.46 2.84
N TYR A 68 5.48 -8.06 3.92
CA TYR A 68 5.76 -7.60 5.29
C TYR A 68 7.10 -8.13 5.84
N GLY A 69 7.86 -8.89 5.05
CA GLY A 69 9.23 -9.28 5.34
C GLY A 69 9.38 -10.09 6.64
N TYR A 70 8.97 -11.36 6.61
CA TYR A 70 9.31 -12.31 7.68
C TYR A 70 10.69 -12.96 7.45
N ASP A 71 11.32 -13.39 8.55
CA ASP A 71 12.65 -14.05 8.55
C ASP A 71 12.67 -15.40 7.78
N ASP A 72 11.50 -16.01 7.55
CA ASP A 72 11.35 -17.24 6.76
C ASP A 72 10.71 -16.92 5.40
N ALA A 73 11.37 -17.33 4.32
CA ALA A 73 10.85 -17.20 2.96
C ALA A 73 9.54 -17.99 2.73
N ASN A 74 9.26 -18.99 3.57
CA ASN A 74 8.04 -19.79 3.52
C ASN A 74 6.86 -19.19 4.32
N ASP A 75 7.13 -18.22 5.22
CA ASP A 75 6.12 -17.51 6.02
C ASP A 75 5.96 -16.05 5.55
N ARG A 76 6.28 -15.78 4.28
CA ARG A 76 6.05 -14.47 3.69
C ARG A 76 4.56 -14.23 3.52
N GLN A 77 3.99 -13.40 4.40
CA GLN A 77 2.65 -12.86 4.22
C GLN A 77 2.66 -11.90 3.02
N LEU A 78 2.09 -12.36 1.91
CA LEU A 78 1.93 -11.60 0.68
C LEU A 78 0.47 -11.20 0.52
N GLN A 79 0.19 -9.91 0.59
CA GLN A 79 -1.15 -9.39 0.32
C GLN A 79 -1.18 -8.74 -1.07
N THR A 80 -2.18 -9.04 -1.89
CA THR A 80 -2.29 -8.46 -3.23
C THR A 80 -2.99 -7.10 -3.20
N THR A 81 -2.70 -6.23 -4.17
CA THR A 81 -3.35 -4.91 -4.25
C THR A 81 -3.66 -4.49 -5.69
N ASP A 82 -4.66 -3.63 -5.86
CA ASP A 82 -5.07 -3.06 -7.14
C ASP A 82 -4.68 -1.58 -7.32
N ILE A 83 -3.89 -1.01 -6.41
CA ILE A 83 -3.51 0.42 -6.37
C ILE A 83 -2.92 0.96 -7.68
N GLN A 84 -2.34 0.09 -8.51
CA GLN A 84 -1.78 0.38 -9.82
C GLN A 84 -2.80 0.47 -10.95
N GLN A 85 -4.00 -0.08 -10.79
CA GLN A 85 -4.93 -0.28 -11.90
C GLN A 85 -5.52 1.04 -12.39
N ARG A 86 -5.34 2.11 -11.62
CA ARG A 86 -5.85 3.44 -11.87
C ARG A 86 -4.77 4.46 -11.54
N ALA A 87 -4.85 5.63 -12.17
CA ALA A 87 -4.03 6.77 -11.78
C ALA A 87 -4.30 7.11 -10.31
N LEU A 88 -3.24 7.52 -9.60
CA LEU A 88 -3.35 7.95 -8.21
C LEU A 88 -4.07 9.30 -8.15
N GLU A 89 -5.18 9.34 -7.44
CA GLU A 89 -6.02 10.52 -7.28
C GLU A 89 -6.49 10.66 -5.84
N GLU A 90 -6.61 11.90 -5.34
CA GLU A 90 -7.21 12.15 -4.02
C GLU A 90 -8.67 11.70 -4.00
N ASN A 91 -9.07 11.03 -2.91
CA ASN A 91 -10.34 10.29 -2.76
C ASN A 91 -10.50 9.06 -3.67
N GLY A 92 -9.49 8.75 -4.50
CA GLY A 92 -9.36 7.46 -5.15
C GLY A 92 -9.31 6.33 -4.13
N GLN A 93 -9.63 5.12 -4.58
CA GLN A 93 -9.67 3.94 -3.73
C GLN A 93 -8.89 2.80 -4.37
N PHE A 94 -8.34 1.96 -3.51
CA PHE A 94 -7.71 0.71 -3.86
C PHE A 94 -8.02 -0.34 -2.79
N THR A 95 -7.87 -1.61 -3.12
CA THR A 95 -8.04 -2.72 -2.20
C THR A 95 -6.72 -3.41 -1.93
N ILE A 96 -6.64 -4.02 -0.75
CA ILE A 96 -5.63 -4.98 -0.37
C ILE A 96 -6.36 -6.28 -0.04
N PHE A 97 -5.98 -7.38 -0.66
CA PHE A 97 -6.56 -8.69 -0.42
C PHE A 97 -5.54 -9.58 0.29
N ASP A 98 -5.91 -10.06 1.47
CA ASP A 98 -5.16 -11.05 2.23
C ASP A 98 -5.67 -12.45 1.85
N GLU A 99 -4.83 -13.22 1.14
CA GLU A 99 -5.20 -14.56 0.70
C GLU A 99 -5.25 -15.58 1.85
N GLU A 100 -4.50 -15.36 2.93
CA GLU A 100 -4.44 -16.27 4.07
C GLU A 100 -5.72 -16.18 4.92
N GLU A 101 -6.19 -14.96 5.16
CA GLU A 101 -7.41 -14.69 5.92
C GLU A 101 -8.67 -14.68 5.04
N GLY A 102 -8.50 -14.52 3.72
CA GLY A 102 -9.61 -14.39 2.77
C GLY A 102 -10.36 -13.07 2.90
N GLU A 103 -9.67 -12.02 3.38
CA GLU A 103 -10.23 -10.71 3.68
C GLU A 103 -9.79 -9.65 2.65
N GLU A 104 -10.71 -8.72 2.34
CA GLU A 104 -10.44 -7.58 1.46
C GLU A 104 -10.59 -6.26 2.22
N PHE A 105 -9.54 -5.46 2.22
CA PHE A 105 -9.47 -4.16 2.88
C PHE A 105 -9.51 -3.05 1.85
N THR A 106 -10.53 -2.19 1.89
CA THR A 106 -10.62 -1.03 1.00
C THR A 106 -9.99 0.21 1.65
N TYR A 107 -9.07 0.85 0.93
CA TYR A 107 -8.41 2.08 1.37
C TYR A 107 -8.81 3.26 0.49
N ARG A 108 -9.02 4.42 1.11
CA ARG A 108 -9.26 5.70 0.42
C ARG A 108 -8.03 6.57 0.51
N ILE A 109 -7.50 6.99 -0.64
CA ILE A 109 -6.38 7.93 -0.75
C ILE A 109 -6.83 9.29 -0.18
N ARG A 110 -6.18 9.74 0.88
CA ARG A 110 -6.46 11.01 1.55
C ARG A 110 -5.56 12.13 1.04
N SER A 111 -4.32 11.82 0.69
CA SER A 111 -3.39 12.81 0.15
C SER A 111 -2.29 12.15 -0.67
N ILE A 112 -1.79 12.90 -1.66
CA ILE A 112 -0.64 12.54 -2.49
C ILE A 112 0.32 13.72 -2.44
N HIS A 113 1.54 13.49 -1.97
CA HIS A 113 2.59 14.51 -1.92
C HIS A 113 3.72 14.13 -2.86
N LEU A 114 4.02 14.99 -3.83
CA LEU A 114 5.12 14.79 -4.78
C LEU A 114 6.39 15.49 -4.28
N TYR A 115 7.53 14.79 -4.37
CA TYR A 115 8.86 15.31 -4.09
C TYR A 115 9.68 15.32 -5.37
N ASP A 116 10.34 16.43 -5.66
CA ASP A 116 11.20 16.62 -6.85
C ASP A 116 12.58 15.97 -6.72
#